data_AF-A0A517V7N3-F1
#
_entry.id   AF-A0A517V7N3-F1
#
_cell.length_a   1.000
_cell.length_b   1.000
_cell.length_c   1.000
_cell.angle_alpha   90.00
_cell.angle_beta   90.00
_cell.angle_gamma   90.00
#
_symmetry.space_group_name_H-M   'P 1'
#
loop_
_entity.id
_entity.type
_entity.pdbx_description
1 polymer ?
#
loop_
_entity_poly.entity_id
_entity_poly.type
_entity_poly.pdbx_seq_one_letter_code
_entity_poly.pdbx_strand_id
1 'polypeptide(L)'
;MRSVFLCLFCLMLTPLQAAEEKSPLEAWVIPGAEAREQGATTYSVKEPDQVESVSRRTDTGQYLSEKPFQEVVAFYVKKSGFEPPNWSILGREFPGTDLYLPAHWTQQREVDGKLQTVIIQHFIREQAASVQLLLTNQPDLGTVSISITRGKADTQTLIQIVSVPASDQK
;
A
#
# COMPACT_ATOMS: atom_id res chain seq x y z
N MET A 1 -20.04 -66.20 25.87
CA MET A 1 -20.25 -64.97 25.08
C MET A 1 -20.07 -63.75 25.96
N ARG A 2 -18.96 -63.03 25.83
CA ARG A 2 -18.82 -61.62 26.27
C ARG A 2 -17.80 -60.95 25.36
N SER A 3 -18.28 -60.27 24.32
CA SER A 3 -17.45 -59.40 23.47
C SER A 3 -17.19 -58.10 24.22
N VAL A 4 -15.92 -57.73 24.33
CA VAL A 4 -15.51 -56.39 24.77
C VAL A 4 -15.42 -55.53 23.52
N PHE A 5 -16.31 -54.53 23.41
CA PHE A 5 -16.28 -53.52 22.36
C PHE A 5 -15.35 -52.39 22.83
N LEU A 6 -14.19 -52.25 22.18
CA LEU A 6 -13.28 -51.13 22.38
C LEU A 6 -13.64 -50.05 21.36
N CYS A 7 -14.35 -48.99 21.77
CA CYS A 7 -14.55 -47.82 20.91
C CYS A 7 -13.28 -46.96 20.92
N LEU A 8 -12.48 -47.05 19.86
CA LEU A 8 -11.44 -46.07 19.55
C LEU A 8 -12.12 -44.75 19.17
N PHE A 9 -12.03 -43.76 20.05
CA PHE A 9 -12.42 -42.39 19.76
C PHE A 9 -11.27 -41.70 19.02
N CYS A 10 -11.25 -41.77 17.69
CA CYS A 10 -10.32 -40.98 16.87
C CYS A 10 -10.73 -39.50 16.95
N LEU A 11 -10.03 -38.73 17.78
CA LEU A 11 -10.06 -37.27 17.76
C LEU A 11 -9.52 -36.78 16.42
N MET A 12 -10.43 -36.52 15.48
CA MET A 12 -10.13 -35.76 14.27
C MET A 12 -9.86 -34.30 14.68
N LEU A 13 -8.59 -33.98 14.91
CA LEU A 13 -8.11 -32.59 14.92
C LEU A 13 -8.22 -32.07 13.48
N THR A 14 -9.35 -31.48 13.13
CA THR A 14 -9.42 -30.63 11.94
C THR A 14 -8.50 -29.44 12.19
N PRO A 15 -7.46 -29.21 11.38
CA PRO A 15 -6.73 -27.96 11.46
C PRO A 15 -7.74 -26.85 11.17
N LEU A 16 -7.92 -25.97 12.14
CA LEU A 16 -8.63 -24.71 11.94
C LEU A 16 -7.76 -23.94 10.93
N GLN A 17 -8.05 -24.11 9.65
CA GLN A 17 -7.51 -23.28 8.58
C GLN A 17 -7.99 -21.87 8.95
N ALA A 18 -7.10 -21.07 9.55
CA ALA A 18 -7.30 -19.64 9.61
C ALA A 18 -7.57 -19.23 8.16
N ALA A 19 -8.77 -18.75 7.88
CA ALA A 19 -9.10 -18.24 6.56
C ALA A 19 -8.00 -17.23 6.23
N GLU A 20 -7.29 -17.45 5.12
CA GLU A 20 -6.39 -16.47 4.55
C GLU A 20 -7.23 -15.22 4.28
N GLU A 21 -7.23 -14.30 5.25
CA GLU A 21 -7.88 -13.02 5.11
C GLU A 21 -7.08 -12.29 4.04
N LYS A 22 -7.63 -12.23 2.83
CA LYS A 22 -7.00 -11.56 1.68
C LYS A 22 -6.54 -10.18 2.12
N SER A 23 -5.28 -9.86 1.81
CA SER A 23 -4.70 -8.58 2.18
C SER A 23 -5.59 -7.45 1.64
N PRO A 24 -5.97 -6.45 2.46
CA PRO A 24 -6.80 -5.33 2.00
C PRO A 24 -6.07 -4.50 0.92
N LEU A 25 -4.75 -4.70 0.76
CA LEU A 25 -3.94 -4.11 -0.28
C LEU A 25 -4.24 -4.65 -1.69
N GLU A 26 -4.86 -5.83 -1.86
CA GLU A 26 -5.10 -6.43 -3.18
C GLU A 26 -5.86 -5.46 -4.11
N ALA A 27 -6.87 -4.77 -3.60
CA ALA A 27 -7.67 -3.80 -4.35
C ALA A 27 -6.88 -2.54 -4.79
N TRP A 28 -5.68 -2.36 -4.22
CA TRP A 28 -4.77 -1.24 -4.46
C TRP A 28 -3.57 -1.61 -5.33
N VAL A 29 -3.43 -2.88 -5.71
CA VAL A 29 -2.35 -3.32 -6.61
C VAL A 29 -2.69 -2.93 -8.05
N ILE A 30 -1.71 -2.41 -8.79
CA ILE A 30 -1.88 -2.13 -10.21
C ILE A 30 -2.09 -3.46 -10.98
N PRO A 31 -3.06 -3.54 -11.92
CA PRO A 31 -3.32 -4.78 -12.64
C PRO A 31 -2.08 -5.34 -13.33
N GLY A 32 -1.84 -6.64 -13.12
CA GLY A 32 -0.70 -7.36 -13.68
C GLY A 32 0.60 -7.21 -12.89
N ALA A 33 0.61 -6.55 -11.72
CA ALA A 33 1.76 -6.60 -10.84
C ALA A 33 1.80 -7.91 -10.04
N GLU A 34 3.00 -8.47 -9.89
CA GLU A 34 3.27 -9.70 -9.16
C GLU A 34 3.64 -9.37 -7.71
N ALA A 35 3.06 -10.08 -6.75
CA ALA A 35 3.40 -9.93 -5.35
C ALA A 35 4.78 -10.55 -5.06
N ARG A 36 5.63 -9.79 -4.37
CA ARG A 36 6.96 -10.26 -3.93
C ARG A 36 6.97 -10.55 -2.43
N GLU A 37 6.40 -9.65 -1.63
CA GLU A 37 6.32 -9.78 -0.19
C GLU A 37 5.03 -9.12 0.31
N GLN A 38 4.39 -9.73 1.29
CA GLN A 38 3.19 -9.19 1.94
C GLN A 38 3.26 -9.49 3.43
N GLY A 39 2.76 -8.58 4.25
CA GLY A 39 2.74 -8.75 5.68
C GLY A 39 1.80 -7.78 6.38
N ALA A 40 1.51 -8.08 7.64
CA ALA A 40 0.79 -7.20 8.53
C ALA A 40 1.49 -7.17 9.89
N THR A 41 1.72 -5.98 10.41
CA THR A 41 2.30 -5.77 11.74
C THR A 41 1.24 -5.16 12.63
N THR A 42 0.98 -5.79 13.79
CA THR A 42 0.09 -5.24 14.81
C THR A 42 0.91 -4.76 16.01
N TYR A 43 0.63 -3.57 16.51
CA TYR A 43 1.33 -2.97 17.65
C TYR A 43 0.37 -2.18 18.54
N SER A 44 0.67 -2.10 19.83
CA SER A 44 -0.14 -1.34 20.79
C SER A 44 0.43 0.06 20.98
N VAL A 45 -0.43 1.07 20.88
CA VAL A 45 -0.09 2.49 21.08
C VAL A 45 -0.84 3.02 22.29
N LYS A 46 -0.13 3.66 23.23
CA LYS A 46 -0.76 4.45 24.29
C LYS A 46 -0.71 5.92 23.88
N GLU A 47 -1.85 6.46 23.46
CA GLU A 47 -1.96 7.88 23.12
C GLU A 47 -1.96 8.72 24.42
N PRO A 48 -1.44 9.97 24.38
CA PRO A 48 -1.25 10.79 25.59
C PRO A 48 -2.53 11.00 26.40
N ASP A 49 -3.68 11.06 25.72
CA ASP A 49 -4.99 11.37 26.31
C ASP A 49 -5.87 10.13 26.53
N GLN A 50 -5.35 8.91 26.30
CA GLN A 50 -6.11 7.68 26.47
C GLN A 50 -5.67 6.86 27.69
N VAL A 51 -6.67 6.37 28.42
CA VAL A 51 -6.48 5.51 29.61
C VAL A 51 -5.93 4.14 29.21
N GLU A 52 -6.40 3.62 28.08
CA GLU A 52 -6.05 2.29 27.56
C GLU A 52 -5.19 2.38 26.29
N SER A 53 -4.41 1.33 26.02
CA SER A 53 -3.67 1.20 24.77
C SER A 53 -4.60 0.76 23.63
N VAL A 54 -4.46 1.37 22.47
CA VAL A 54 -5.17 0.99 21.25
C VAL A 54 -4.29 0.08 20.40
N SER A 55 -4.86 -1.02 19.92
CA SER A 55 -4.19 -1.89 18.95
C SER A 55 -4.27 -1.25 17.55
N ARG A 56 -3.11 -1.11 16.89
CA ARG A 56 -2.97 -0.59 15.53
C ARG A 56 -2.42 -1.69 14.63
N ARG A 57 -2.95 -1.77 13.41
CA ARG A 57 -2.48 -2.68 12.34
C ARG A 57 -1.87 -1.84 11.22
N THR A 58 -0.74 -2.29 10.70
CA THR A 58 -0.12 -1.76 9.49
C THR A 58 0.02 -2.90 8.50
N ASP A 59 -0.58 -2.76 7.32
CA ASP A 59 -0.41 -3.72 6.22
C ASP A 59 0.68 -3.23 5.27
N THR A 60 1.53 -4.13 4.83
CA THR A 60 2.64 -3.85 3.90
C THR A 60 2.61 -4.84 2.74
N GLY A 61 2.89 -4.35 1.53
CA GLY A 61 3.03 -5.19 0.36
C GLY A 61 4.08 -4.62 -0.60
N GLN A 62 4.86 -5.52 -1.20
CA GLN A 62 5.83 -5.23 -2.24
C GLN A 62 5.44 -5.96 -3.53
N TYR A 63 5.44 -5.24 -4.64
CA TYR A 63 4.97 -5.72 -5.94
C TYR A 63 5.93 -5.31 -7.06
N LEU A 64 6.01 -6.13 -8.11
CA LEU A 64 6.78 -5.86 -9.32
C LEU A 64 5.82 -5.74 -10.50
N SER A 65 5.98 -4.71 -11.33
CA SER A 65 5.17 -4.51 -12.53
C SER A 65 6.05 -4.28 -13.75
N GLU A 66 5.76 -4.94 -14.87
CA GLU A 66 6.44 -4.64 -16.14
C GLU A 66 6.08 -3.25 -16.67
N LYS A 67 4.99 -2.65 -16.18
CA LYS A 67 4.53 -1.34 -16.60
C LYS A 67 5.61 -0.28 -16.39
N PRO A 68 5.77 0.66 -17.35
CA PRO A 68 6.68 1.80 -17.20
C PRO A 68 6.40 2.60 -15.92
N PHE A 69 7.47 3.17 -15.35
CA PHE A 69 7.41 3.98 -14.12
C PHE A 69 6.30 5.03 -14.19
N GLN A 70 6.16 5.67 -15.37
CA GLN A 70 5.17 6.70 -15.60
C GLN A 70 3.71 6.21 -15.49
N GLU A 71 3.44 5.02 -16.00
CA GLU A 71 2.10 4.43 -15.94
C GLU A 71 1.73 4.03 -14.52
N VAL A 72 2.70 3.50 -13.76
CA VAL A 72 2.49 3.09 -12.38
C VAL A 72 2.13 4.29 -11.50
N VAL A 73 2.89 5.38 -11.60
CA VAL A 73 2.57 6.60 -10.85
C VAL A 73 1.21 7.17 -11.27
N ALA A 74 0.89 7.17 -12.57
CA ALA A 74 -0.41 7.66 -13.07
C ALA A 74 -1.59 6.86 -12.54
N PHE A 75 -1.43 5.53 -12.43
CA PHE A 75 -2.41 4.67 -11.81
C PHE A 75 -2.70 5.09 -10.37
N TYR A 76 -1.66 5.28 -9.54
CA TYR A 76 -1.85 5.61 -8.12
C TYR A 76 -2.38 7.03 -7.88
N VAL A 77 -1.98 8.01 -8.70
CA VAL A 77 -2.58 9.34 -8.64
C VAL A 77 -4.06 9.27 -8.98
N LYS A 78 -4.45 8.57 -10.04
CA LYS A 78 -5.88 8.37 -10.36
C LYS A 78 -6.62 7.61 -9.27
N LYS A 79 -5.99 6.60 -8.66
CA LYS A 79 -6.55 5.80 -7.57
C LYS A 79 -6.86 6.64 -6.33
N SER A 80 -6.09 7.71 -6.10
CA SER A 80 -6.33 8.64 -4.98
C SER A 80 -7.60 9.49 -5.11
N GLY A 81 -8.23 9.53 -6.29
CA GLY A 81 -9.40 10.39 -6.56
C GLY A 81 -9.06 11.83 -6.94
N PHE A 82 -7.77 12.17 -7.02
CA PHE A 82 -7.29 13.48 -7.47
C PHE A 82 -6.94 13.45 -8.96
N GLU A 83 -7.15 14.58 -9.63
CA GLU A 83 -6.62 14.77 -10.98
C GLU A 83 -5.10 14.92 -10.88
N PRO A 84 -4.33 14.24 -11.73
CA PRO A 84 -2.89 14.43 -11.75
C PRO A 84 -2.59 15.90 -12.08
N PRO A 85 -1.59 16.52 -11.41
CA PRO A 85 -1.06 17.78 -11.91
C PRO A 85 -0.56 17.58 -13.35
N ASN A 86 -0.37 18.68 -14.08
CA ASN A 86 0.30 18.62 -15.37
C ASN A 86 1.58 17.78 -15.23
N TRP A 87 1.73 16.73 -16.04
CA TRP A 87 2.86 15.79 -15.95
C TRP A 87 4.22 16.47 -16.07
N SER A 88 4.28 17.66 -16.67
CA SER A 88 5.48 18.52 -16.68
C SER A 88 5.89 18.99 -15.28
N ILE A 89 4.93 19.20 -14.37
CA ILE A 89 5.16 19.57 -12.95
C ILE A 89 5.71 18.38 -12.17
N LEU A 90 5.36 17.15 -12.57
CA LEU A 90 5.91 15.90 -12.03
C LEU A 90 7.18 15.43 -12.76
N GLY A 91 7.76 16.29 -13.60
CA GLY A 91 9.09 16.11 -14.18
C GLY A 91 9.19 15.01 -15.25
N ARG A 92 8.20 14.80 -16.11
CA ARG A 92 8.28 13.74 -17.13
C ARG A 92 8.82 14.17 -18.49
N GLU A 93 10.08 13.79 -18.72
CA GLU A 93 10.53 12.85 -19.76
C GLU A 93 11.71 12.02 -19.19
N PHE A 94 11.82 10.70 -19.44
CA PHE A 94 13.04 9.91 -19.12
C PHE A 94 13.27 8.81 -20.18
N PRO A 95 14.51 8.47 -20.63
CA PRO A 95 15.83 9.03 -20.26
C PRO A 95 16.47 9.90 -21.37
N GLY A 96 17.13 10.99 -20.97
CA GLY A 96 17.93 11.88 -21.83
C GLY A 96 17.96 13.34 -21.37
N THR A 97 17.02 13.73 -20.53
CA THR A 97 16.86 15.12 -20.08
C THR A 97 17.27 15.25 -18.62
N ASP A 98 18.35 16.01 -18.38
CA ASP A 98 18.91 16.34 -17.06
C ASP A 98 17.92 17.20 -16.23
N LEU A 99 16.87 16.59 -15.71
CA LEU A 99 15.95 17.25 -14.78
C LEU A 99 16.30 16.85 -13.34
N TYR A 100 17.29 17.54 -12.78
CA TYR A 100 17.71 17.44 -11.38
C TYR A 100 16.80 18.24 -10.43
N LEU A 101 15.48 18.15 -10.59
CA LEU A 101 14.55 18.87 -9.72
C LEU A 101 13.71 17.87 -8.91
N PRO A 102 13.93 17.77 -7.58
CA PRO A 102 12.90 17.20 -6.73
C PRO A 102 11.68 18.11 -6.84
N ALA A 103 10.60 17.66 -7.48
CA ALA A 103 9.35 18.38 -7.39
C ALA A 103 8.43 17.70 -6.39
N HIS A 104 7.76 18.58 -5.66
CA HIS A 104 6.72 18.23 -4.73
C HIS A 104 5.41 18.74 -5.32
N TRP A 105 4.35 17.98 -5.11
CA TRP A 105 3.02 18.44 -5.39
C TRP A 105 2.10 17.98 -4.26
N THR A 106 1.23 18.89 -3.85
CA THR A 106 0.26 18.63 -2.78
C THR A 106 -1.11 19.15 -3.21
N GLN A 107 -2.14 18.36 -2.97
CA GLN A 107 -3.52 18.79 -3.10
C GLN A 107 -4.32 18.27 -1.93
N GLN A 108 -5.26 19.10 -1.49
CA GLN A 108 -6.18 18.81 -0.40
C GLN A 108 -7.60 19.06 -0.86
N ARG A 109 -8.52 18.20 -0.43
CA ARG A 109 -9.95 18.32 -0.68
C ARG A 109 -10.73 17.68 0.45
N GLU A 110 -11.85 18.27 0.82
CA GLU A 110 -12.81 17.63 1.72
C GLU A 110 -13.71 16.66 0.95
N VAL A 111 -13.80 15.42 1.41
CA VAL A 111 -14.67 14.37 0.87
C VAL A 111 -15.38 13.73 2.06
N ASP A 112 -16.71 13.74 2.05
CA ASP A 112 -17.56 13.21 3.13
C ASP A 112 -17.19 13.76 4.53
N GLY A 113 -16.89 15.05 4.62
CA GLY A 113 -16.52 15.71 5.88
C GLY A 113 -15.10 15.42 6.37
N LYS A 114 -14.27 14.70 5.59
CA LYS A 114 -12.88 14.37 5.93
C LYS A 114 -11.91 15.01 4.93
N LEU A 115 -10.83 15.60 5.44
CA LEU A 115 -9.79 16.20 4.60
C LEU A 115 -8.92 15.10 3.96
N GLN A 116 -9.15 14.80 2.70
CA GLN A 116 -8.24 13.97 1.90
C GLN A 116 -7.06 14.82 1.42
N THR A 117 -5.86 14.27 1.55
CA THR A 117 -4.61 14.89 1.10
C THR A 117 -3.86 13.91 0.21
N VAL A 118 -3.29 14.42 -0.87
CA VAL A 118 -2.32 13.71 -1.71
C VAL A 118 -1.04 14.53 -1.73
N ILE A 119 0.04 13.93 -1.26
CA ILE A 119 1.38 14.48 -1.38
C ILE A 119 2.16 13.56 -2.31
N ILE A 120 2.76 14.14 -3.35
CA ILE A 120 3.63 13.46 -4.29
C ILE A 120 5.02 14.08 -4.16
N GLN A 121 6.01 13.25 -3.86
CA GLN A 121 7.42 13.63 -3.89
C GLN A 121 8.12 12.77 -4.93
N HIS A 122 8.80 13.39 -5.90
CA HIS A 122 9.52 12.65 -6.92
C HIS A 122 11.01 13.00 -6.94
N PHE A 123 11.83 11.99 -7.18
CA PHE A 123 13.27 12.11 -7.32
C PHE A 123 13.69 11.35 -8.56
N ILE A 124 14.06 12.09 -9.58
CA ILE A 124 14.47 11.56 -10.87
C ILE A 124 15.97 11.82 -11.00
N ARG A 125 16.74 10.75 -11.23
CA ARG A 125 18.20 10.77 -11.37
C ARG A 125 18.58 9.97 -12.60
N GLU A 126 19.79 10.20 -13.11
CA GLU A 126 20.29 9.55 -14.33
C GLU A 126 20.10 8.02 -14.34
N GLN A 127 20.32 7.36 -13.19
CA GLN A 127 20.28 5.89 -13.09
C GLN A 127 18.97 5.33 -12.54
N ALA A 128 18.08 6.17 -11.98
CA ALA A 128 16.84 5.70 -11.37
C ALA A 128 15.83 6.82 -11.17
N ALA A 129 14.55 6.46 -11.20
CA ALA A 129 13.44 7.32 -10.80
C ALA A 129 12.74 6.73 -9.58
N SER A 130 12.35 7.60 -8.65
CA SER A 130 11.52 7.24 -7.50
C SER A 130 10.42 8.28 -7.27
N VAL A 131 9.26 7.81 -6.81
CA VAL A 131 8.12 8.64 -6.41
C VAL A 131 7.58 8.08 -5.10
N GLN A 132 7.26 8.96 -4.16
CA GLN A 132 6.52 8.65 -2.95
C GLN A 132 5.17 9.38 -3.01
N LEU A 133 4.08 8.65 -2.76
CA LEU A 133 2.74 9.19 -2.58
C LEU A 133 2.28 8.94 -1.15
N LEU A 134 1.81 9.99 -0.47
CA LEU A 134 1.10 9.87 0.79
C LEU A 134 -0.35 10.29 0.57
N LEU A 135 -1.27 9.36 0.80
CA LEU A 135 -2.71 9.52 0.61
C LEU A 135 -3.39 9.36 1.97
N THR A 136 -4.21 10.33 2.38
CA THR A 136 -4.95 10.24 3.66
C THR A 136 -6.43 9.98 3.44
N ASN A 137 -7.10 9.45 4.46
CA ASN A 137 -8.56 9.27 4.51
C ASN A 137 -9.13 8.48 3.32
N GLN A 138 -8.42 7.43 2.92
CA GLN A 138 -8.85 6.48 1.90
C GLN A 138 -9.93 5.55 2.48
N PRO A 139 -11.10 5.39 1.82
CA PRO A 139 -12.28 4.74 2.38
C PRO A 139 -12.04 3.37 3.05
N ASP A 140 -11.16 2.55 2.48
CA ASP A 140 -10.95 1.17 2.94
C ASP A 140 -9.61 0.96 3.69
N LEU A 141 -8.67 1.90 3.55
CA LEU A 141 -7.29 1.72 4.00
C LEU A 141 -6.78 2.82 4.94
N GLY A 142 -7.56 3.88 5.19
CA GLY A 142 -7.11 5.01 6.00
C GLY A 142 -5.98 5.79 5.33
N THR A 143 -4.79 5.76 5.92
CA THR A 143 -3.60 6.38 5.34
C THR A 143 -2.84 5.36 4.51
N VAL A 144 -2.51 5.70 3.27
CA VAL A 144 -1.77 4.86 2.33
C VAL A 144 -0.51 5.58 1.89
N SER A 145 0.64 4.94 2.09
CA SER A 145 1.93 5.37 1.55
C SER A 145 2.33 4.43 0.43
N ILE A 146 2.67 4.99 -0.74
CA ILE A 146 3.10 4.22 -1.91
C ILE A 146 4.47 4.73 -2.35
N SER A 147 5.45 3.83 -2.37
CA SER A 147 6.78 4.07 -2.96
C SER A 147 6.88 3.35 -4.29
N ILE A 148 7.30 4.07 -5.33
CA ILE A 148 7.45 3.56 -6.69
C ILE A 148 8.90 3.84 -7.08
N THR A 149 9.62 2.83 -7.56
CA THR A 149 11.02 2.97 -7.97
C THR A 149 11.29 2.16 -9.22
N ARG A 150 12.07 2.71 -10.15
CA ARG A 150 12.59 1.98 -11.30
C ARG A 150 13.99 2.47 -11.66
N GLY A 151 14.95 1.55 -11.72
CA GLY A 151 16.27 1.81 -12.28
C GLY A 151 16.23 1.93 -13.82
N LYS A 152 17.18 2.66 -14.39
CA LYS A 152 17.29 2.88 -15.84
C LYS A 152 17.44 1.56 -16.63
N ALA A 153 18.13 0.59 -16.05
CA ALA A 153 18.33 -0.73 -16.64
C ALA A 153 17.26 -1.76 -16.22
N ASP A 154 16.34 -1.39 -15.32
CA ASP A 154 15.36 -2.32 -14.79
C ASP A 154 14.21 -2.53 -15.78
N THR A 155 13.84 -3.78 -16.00
CA THR A 155 12.70 -4.18 -16.83
C THR A 155 11.37 -4.03 -16.08
N GLN A 156 11.40 -4.01 -14.75
CA GLN A 156 10.23 -3.93 -13.89
C GLN A 156 10.30 -2.71 -12.96
N THR A 157 9.13 -2.14 -12.68
CA THR A 157 8.92 -1.11 -11.68
C THR A 157 8.60 -1.76 -10.34
N LEU A 158 9.35 -1.39 -9.31
CA LEU A 158 9.10 -1.78 -7.94
C LEU A 158 8.04 -0.88 -7.30
N ILE A 159 7.09 -1.49 -6.61
CA ILE A 159 6.01 -0.82 -5.88
C ILE A 159 6.03 -1.33 -4.44
N GLN A 160 6.00 -0.43 -3.48
CA GLN A 160 5.76 -0.75 -2.08
C GLN A 160 4.53 0.03 -1.61
N ILE A 161 3.58 -0.67 -0.99
CA ILE A 161 2.36 -0.10 -0.44
C ILE A 161 2.35 -0.37 1.06
N VAL A 162 2.14 0.67 1.85
CA VAL A 162 1.93 0.58 3.30
C VAL A 162 0.61 1.25 3.61
N SER A 163 -0.30 0.57 4.31
CA SER A 163 -1.54 1.16 4.79
C SER A 163 -1.67 1.10 6.30
N VAL A 164 -2.21 2.17 6.86
CA VAL A 164 -2.59 2.28 8.28
C VAL A 164 -4.06 2.67 8.32
N PRO A 165 -4.95 1.75 8.74
CA PRO A 165 -6.38 2.03 8.83
C PRO A 165 -6.64 3.29 9.67
N ALA A 166 -7.69 4.02 9.31
CA ALA A 166 -8.12 5.15 10.11
C ALA A 166 -8.44 4.66 11.52
N SER A 167 -7.97 5.39 12.52
CA SER A 167 -8.41 5.19 13.89
C SER A 167 -9.93 5.34 13.91
N ASP A 168 -10.66 4.30 14.31
CA ASP A 168 -12.06 4.46 14.69
C ASP A 168 -12.09 5.41 15.90
N GLN A 169 -12.25 6.71 15.64
CA GLN A 169 -12.64 7.66 16.67
C GLN A 169 -14.12 7.35 16.94
N LYS A 170 -14.35 6.51 17.95
CA LYS A 170 -15.65 6.42 18.62
C LYS A 170 -15.77 7.53 19.66
#